data_AF-A0A7G3ZNA3-F1
#
_entry.id   AF-A0A7G3ZNA3-F1
#
_cell.length_a   1.000
_cell.length_b   1.000
_cell.length_c   1.000
_cell.angle_alpha   90.00
_cell.angle_beta   90.00
_cell.angle_gamma   90.00
#
_symmetry.space_group_name_H-M   'P 1'
#
loop_
_entity.id
_entity.type
_entity.pdbx_description
1 polymer ?
#
loop_
_entity_poly.entity_id
_entity_poly.type
_entity_poly.pdbx_seq_one_letter_code
_entity_poly.pdbx_strand_id
1 'polypeptide(L)'
;MRVSYYKLFTLLLCPATLLVGHFLSYSSWSEGLEVQTRKDGWLNAFFVKRGWFWTSLVGWWCAIRYNSFGRQQRHSLVRYLVLTVWWYVFTQGLWFGIAPIMDLIFTLTGGSCRFDVFDDSGNLSSLFHDSMSRRVSSLKRIYGLLKGKGVEETPLLAHSLNSIRCALNATDCQDRNSSAVPIEPTELNQFIRDSLYANGPLNTSATCRALGGHWVGGHDPSGHIFLITLMIMYLLGEFKVFGKKALSRIARGKKYAAKSFIDLFDNGALWNVVNNKPRNTVHFVQLTVVLPPLVFVKALCRFCAQIISFAILENPIILLVVLLMMWWWSFLVTSVVFHTLTEQISGLIFAYLVAGAIYWNDHWFIDSAMR
;
A
#
# COMPACT_ATOMS: atom_id res chain seq x y z
N MET A 1 19.51 -31.10 11.18
CA MET A 1 19.82 -29.68 10.93
C MET A 1 19.32 -28.84 12.10
N ARG A 2 20.17 -28.05 12.76
CA ARG A 2 19.70 -27.10 13.81
C ARG A 2 19.14 -25.85 13.13
N VAL A 3 17.84 -25.59 13.26
CA VAL A 3 17.21 -24.36 12.77
C VAL A 3 17.56 -23.22 13.73
N SER A 4 18.11 -22.12 13.22
CA SER A 4 18.40 -20.93 14.05
C SER A 4 17.11 -20.24 14.49
N TYR A 5 17.05 -19.74 15.74
CA TYR A 5 15.93 -18.96 16.25
C TYR A 5 15.55 -17.78 15.34
N TYR A 6 16.53 -17.11 14.72
CA TYR A 6 16.26 -16.02 13.79
C TYR A 6 15.53 -16.47 12.52
N LYS A 7 15.87 -17.68 12.04
CA LYS A 7 15.21 -18.27 10.87
C LYS A 7 13.77 -18.64 11.20
N LEU A 8 13.55 -19.23 12.38
CA LEU A 8 12.20 -19.51 12.87
C LEU A 8 11.38 -18.22 13.02
N PHE A 9 11.96 -17.17 13.61
CA PHE A 9 11.33 -15.86 13.73
C PHE A 9 10.92 -15.28 12.36
N THR A 10 11.82 -15.34 11.37
CA THR A 10 11.55 -14.81 10.02
C THR A 10 10.38 -15.54 9.34
N LEU A 11 10.26 -16.86 9.55
CA LEU A 11 9.22 -17.69 8.95
C LEU A 11 7.90 -17.69 9.73
N LEU A 12 7.91 -17.31 11.01
CA LEU A 12 6.71 -17.31 11.85
C LEU A 12 6.12 -15.93 12.07
N LEU A 13 6.86 -14.83 11.81
CA LEU A 13 6.37 -13.48 12.11
C LEU A 13 5.03 -13.18 11.41
N CYS A 14 4.92 -13.40 10.10
CA CYS A 14 3.68 -13.12 9.35
C CYS A 14 2.54 -14.08 9.73
N PRO A 15 2.72 -15.43 9.79
CA PRO A 15 1.69 -16.34 10.25
C PRO A 15 1.19 -16.03 11.67
N ALA A 16 2.09 -15.77 12.61
CA ALA A 16 1.72 -15.41 13.97
C ALA A 16 0.97 -14.08 14.02
N THR A 17 1.40 -13.08 13.24
CA THR A 17 0.69 -11.80 13.16
C THR A 17 -0.70 -11.95 12.55
N LEU A 18 -0.87 -12.84 11.56
CA LEU A 18 -2.17 -13.12 10.96
C LEU A 18 -3.13 -13.73 11.98
N LEU A 19 -2.66 -14.70 12.77
CA LEU A 19 -3.46 -15.31 13.84
C LEU A 19 -3.87 -14.28 14.91
N VAL A 20 -2.92 -13.43 15.33
CA VAL A 20 -3.20 -12.34 16.28
C VAL A 20 -4.21 -11.35 15.68
N GLY A 21 -4.02 -10.95 14.43
CA GLY A 21 -4.93 -10.04 13.74
C GLY A 21 -6.35 -10.58 13.61
N HIS A 22 -6.48 -11.87 13.27
CA HIS A 22 -7.78 -12.54 13.19
C HIS A 22 -8.46 -12.66 14.57
N PHE A 23 -7.69 -12.92 15.64
CA PHE A 23 -8.26 -12.88 16.98
C PHE A 23 -8.75 -11.47 17.34
N LEU A 24 -7.95 -10.46 17.00
CA LEU A 24 -8.26 -9.05 17.27
C LEU A 24 -9.42 -8.51 16.41
N SER A 25 -9.71 -9.09 15.24
CA SER A 25 -10.86 -8.67 14.42
C SER A 25 -12.20 -8.89 15.11
N TYR A 26 -12.29 -9.85 16.03
CA TYR A 26 -13.49 -10.11 16.84
C TYR A 26 -13.62 -9.18 18.05
N SER A 27 -12.59 -8.40 18.37
CA SER A 27 -12.61 -7.48 19.50
C SER A 27 -13.13 -6.11 19.07
N SER A 28 -13.65 -5.32 20.01
CA SER A 28 -14.09 -3.92 19.77
C SER A 28 -12.96 -3.00 19.25
N TRP A 29 -11.72 -3.46 19.27
CA TRP A 29 -10.60 -2.76 18.68
C TRP A 29 -10.71 -2.64 17.15
N SER A 30 -11.34 -3.59 16.48
CA SER A 30 -11.50 -3.58 15.01
C SER A 30 -12.35 -2.40 14.55
N GLU A 31 -13.46 -2.09 15.25
CA GLU A 31 -14.35 -0.97 14.94
C GLU A 31 -13.62 0.38 15.01
N GLY A 32 -12.82 0.59 16.06
CA GLY A 32 -12.02 1.81 16.21
C GLY A 32 -10.98 1.99 15.10
N LEU A 33 -10.40 0.88 14.63
CA LEU A 33 -9.38 0.87 13.58
C LEU A 33 -10.01 1.07 12.18
N GLU A 34 -11.20 0.54 11.94
CA GLU A 34 -11.94 0.74 10.68
C GLU A 34 -12.25 2.22 10.44
N VAL A 35 -12.69 2.94 11.48
CA VAL A 35 -12.98 4.39 11.39
C VAL A 35 -11.73 5.20 11.03
N GLN A 36 -10.56 4.82 11.55
CA GLN A 36 -9.30 5.49 11.26
C GLN A 36 -8.81 5.19 9.83
N THR A 37 -8.94 3.95 9.39
CA THR A 37 -8.44 3.51 8.07
C THR A 37 -9.30 4.01 6.90
N ARG A 38 -10.59 4.25 7.11
CA ARG A 38 -11.48 4.85 6.09
C ARG A 38 -11.09 6.28 5.70
N LYS A 39 -10.34 6.99 6.56
CA LYS A 39 -9.79 8.31 6.24
C LYS A 39 -8.55 8.12 5.36
N ASP A 40 -8.76 8.07 4.04
CA ASP A 40 -7.67 8.03 3.07
C ASP A 40 -6.76 9.26 3.20
N GLY A 41 -5.64 9.10 3.90
CA GLY A 41 -4.62 10.14 4.06
C GLY A 41 -3.54 10.10 2.97
N TRP A 42 -2.83 11.22 2.80
CA TRP A 42 -1.68 11.32 1.90
C TRP A 42 -0.60 10.25 2.19
N LEU A 43 -0.45 9.85 3.46
CA LEU A 43 0.45 8.77 3.88
C LEU A 43 0.08 7.41 3.26
N ASN A 44 -1.20 7.06 3.21
CA ASN A 44 -1.66 5.80 2.60
C ASN A 44 -1.32 5.79 1.09
N ALA A 45 -1.61 6.90 0.42
CA ALA A 45 -1.38 7.03 -1.02
C ALA A 45 0.10 7.02 -1.42
N PHE A 46 0.97 7.65 -0.63
CA PHE A 46 2.39 7.81 -0.99
C PHE A 46 3.29 6.71 -0.44
N PHE A 47 3.05 6.25 0.79
CA PHE A 47 3.89 5.25 1.44
C PHE A 47 3.38 3.83 1.18
N VAL A 48 2.14 3.54 1.59
CA VAL A 48 1.60 2.17 1.57
C VAL A 48 1.44 1.65 0.14
N LYS A 49 0.81 2.44 -0.75
CA LYS A 49 0.60 2.04 -2.15
C LYS A 49 1.90 1.90 -2.96
N ARG A 50 3.01 2.48 -2.51
CA ARG A 50 4.34 2.38 -3.15
C ARG A 50 5.34 1.59 -2.30
N GLY A 51 4.86 0.65 -1.48
CA GLY A 51 5.71 -0.01 -0.49
C GLY A 51 6.93 -0.75 -1.04
N TRP A 52 6.83 -1.33 -2.24
CA TRP A 52 7.96 -2.08 -2.84
C TRP A 52 9.10 -1.15 -3.22
N PHE A 53 8.78 0.06 -3.70
CA PHE A 53 9.76 1.10 -4.01
C PHE A 53 10.54 1.51 -2.75
N TRP A 54 9.85 1.81 -1.64
CA TRP A 54 10.51 2.19 -0.38
C TRP A 54 11.36 1.06 0.21
N THR A 55 10.85 -0.16 0.15
CA THR A 55 11.56 -1.38 0.58
C THR A 55 12.85 -1.58 -0.22
N SER A 56 12.76 -1.40 -1.53
CA SER A 56 13.92 -1.48 -2.44
C SER A 56 14.94 -0.38 -2.12
N LEU A 57 14.49 0.87 -2.02
CA LEU A 57 15.34 2.04 -1.77
C LEU A 57 16.14 1.87 -0.48
N VAL A 58 15.47 1.52 0.62
CA VAL A 58 16.11 1.37 1.94
C VAL A 58 16.99 0.11 1.98
N GLY A 59 16.55 -0.99 1.39
CA GLY A 59 17.34 -2.23 1.29
C GLY A 59 18.66 -2.01 0.56
N TRP A 60 18.60 -1.42 -0.64
CA TRP A 60 19.79 -1.10 -1.44
C TRP A 60 20.69 -0.07 -0.78
N TRP A 61 20.13 0.96 -0.16
CA TRP A 61 20.89 1.96 0.57
C TRP A 61 21.69 1.34 1.74
N CYS A 62 21.09 0.41 2.48
CA CYS A 62 21.79 -0.36 3.51
C CYS A 62 22.89 -1.26 2.90
N ALA A 63 22.59 -1.98 1.81
CA ALA A 63 23.54 -2.88 1.16
C ALA A 63 24.81 -2.15 0.70
N ILE A 64 24.64 -0.95 0.12
CA ILE A 64 25.74 -0.07 -0.32
C ILE A 64 26.54 0.40 0.91
N ARG A 65 25.89 0.92 1.95
CA ARG A 65 26.59 1.54 3.10
C ARG A 65 27.31 0.57 4.02
N TYR A 66 26.80 -0.65 4.14
CA TYR A 66 27.46 -1.70 4.95
C TYR A 66 28.43 -2.55 4.13
N ASN A 67 28.74 -2.10 2.90
CA ASN A 67 29.76 -2.64 2.00
C ASN A 67 29.64 -4.17 1.88
N SER A 68 28.47 -4.64 1.48
CA SER A 68 28.23 -6.07 1.23
C SER A 68 28.83 -6.55 -0.09
N PHE A 69 29.72 -5.77 -0.72
CA PHE A 69 30.28 -6.08 -2.04
C PHE A 69 31.12 -7.37 -1.96
N GLY A 70 30.62 -8.44 -2.59
CA GLY A 70 31.15 -9.80 -2.52
C GLY A 70 30.04 -10.85 -2.73
N ARG A 71 30.29 -12.10 -2.31
CA ARG A 71 29.30 -13.21 -2.41
C ARG A 71 27.96 -12.81 -1.77
N GLN A 72 28.00 -12.10 -0.65
CA GLN A 72 26.80 -11.74 0.10
C GLN A 72 25.85 -10.77 -0.65
N GLN A 73 26.36 -9.81 -1.41
CA GLN A 73 25.52 -8.94 -2.26
C GLN A 73 24.89 -9.70 -3.42
N ARG A 74 25.58 -10.70 -3.99
CA ARG A 74 24.97 -11.56 -5.03
C ARG A 74 23.76 -12.30 -4.46
N HIS A 75 23.89 -12.85 -3.25
CA HIS A 75 22.76 -13.50 -2.58
C HIS A 75 21.59 -12.53 -2.31
N SER A 76 21.86 -11.31 -1.87
CA SER A 76 20.84 -10.28 -1.68
C SER A 76 20.15 -9.88 -3.00
N LEU A 77 20.93 -9.68 -4.07
CA LEU A 77 20.42 -9.35 -5.40
C LEU A 77 19.52 -10.47 -5.95
N VAL A 78 19.96 -11.73 -5.87
CA VAL A 78 19.16 -12.87 -6.34
C VAL A 78 17.84 -12.95 -5.59
N ARG A 79 17.84 -12.81 -4.25
CA ARG A 79 16.60 -12.78 -3.46
C ARG A 79 15.69 -11.64 -3.91
N TYR A 80 16.25 -10.44 -4.04
CA TYR A 80 15.51 -9.26 -4.48
C TYR A 80 14.87 -9.47 -5.86
N LEU A 81 15.62 -9.99 -6.82
CA LEU A 81 15.12 -10.24 -8.18
C LEU A 81 14.02 -11.30 -8.18
N VAL A 82 14.21 -12.43 -7.50
CA VAL A 82 13.21 -13.50 -7.44
C VAL A 82 11.92 -13.00 -6.77
N LEU A 83 12.02 -12.27 -5.66
CA LEU A 83 10.84 -11.70 -4.99
C LEU A 83 10.17 -10.61 -5.84
N THR A 84 10.93 -9.80 -6.57
CA THR A 84 10.38 -8.78 -7.49
C THR A 84 9.64 -9.42 -8.65
N VAL A 85 10.22 -10.44 -9.27
CA VAL A 85 9.58 -11.22 -10.34
C VAL A 85 8.31 -11.88 -9.81
N TRP A 86 8.38 -12.50 -8.63
CA TRP A 86 7.21 -13.14 -8.03
C TRP A 86 6.09 -12.14 -7.74
N TRP A 87 6.42 -10.99 -7.16
CA TRP A 87 5.45 -9.92 -6.95
C TRP A 87 4.81 -9.44 -8.26
N TYR A 88 5.65 -9.21 -9.27
CA TYR A 88 5.19 -8.72 -10.57
C TYR A 88 4.26 -9.73 -11.24
N VAL A 89 4.64 -11.00 -11.33
CA VAL A 89 3.81 -12.06 -11.93
C VAL A 89 2.48 -12.25 -11.17
N PHE A 90 2.52 -12.13 -9.84
CA PHE A 90 1.32 -12.35 -9.02
C PHE A 90 0.30 -11.20 -9.13
N THR A 91 0.78 -9.95 -9.20
CA THR A 91 -0.09 -8.77 -9.06
C THR A 91 -0.22 -7.93 -10.33
N GLN A 92 0.72 -8.03 -11.27
CA GLN A 92 0.72 -7.25 -12.51
C GLN A 92 0.41 -8.17 -13.69
N GLY A 93 -0.28 -7.64 -14.70
CA GLY A 93 -0.45 -8.35 -15.96
C GLY A 93 0.91 -8.58 -16.60
N LEU A 94 1.17 -9.80 -17.04
CA LEU A 94 2.34 -10.10 -17.84
C LEU A 94 2.27 -9.32 -19.17
N TRP A 95 3.41 -9.16 -19.84
CA TRP A 95 3.42 -8.67 -21.21
C TRP A 95 2.49 -9.52 -22.10
N PHE A 96 1.78 -8.87 -23.02
CA PHE A 96 0.88 -9.49 -24.02
C PHE A 96 -0.44 -10.10 -23.47
N GLY A 97 -1.27 -9.30 -22.81
CA GLY A 97 -2.70 -9.63 -22.63
C GLY A 97 -3.02 -10.79 -21.66
N ILE A 98 -2.03 -11.23 -20.88
CA ILE A 98 -2.21 -12.27 -19.87
C ILE A 98 -2.58 -11.61 -18.53
N ALA A 99 -3.68 -12.08 -17.93
CA ALA A 99 -4.14 -11.63 -16.62
C ALA A 99 -3.11 -11.97 -15.51
N PRO A 100 -2.95 -11.12 -14.48
CA PRO A 100 -2.18 -11.46 -13.28
C PRO A 100 -2.67 -12.77 -12.66
N ILE A 101 -1.80 -13.51 -11.95
CA ILE A 101 -2.19 -14.76 -11.26
C ILE A 101 -3.39 -14.52 -10.32
N MET A 102 -3.44 -13.39 -9.62
CA MET A 102 -4.56 -13.03 -8.74
C MET A 102 -5.90 -12.96 -9.49
N ASP A 103 -5.94 -12.25 -10.62
CA ASP A 103 -7.15 -12.13 -11.45
C ASP A 103 -7.53 -13.47 -12.10
N LEU A 104 -6.53 -14.30 -12.43
CA LEU A 104 -6.76 -15.65 -12.93
C LEU A 104 -7.38 -16.55 -11.85
N ILE A 105 -6.87 -16.54 -10.62
CA ILE A 105 -7.46 -17.30 -9.51
C ILE A 105 -8.91 -16.84 -9.27
N PHE A 106 -9.16 -15.54 -9.32
CA PHE A 106 -10.50 -15.01 -9.16
C PHE A 106 -11.47 -15.53 -10.23
N THR A 107 -11.08 -15.48 -11.50
CA THR A 107 -11.92 -15.96 -12.61
C THR A 107 -12.08 -17.48 -12.59
N LEU A 108 -11.03 -18.24 -12.27
CA LEU A 108 -11.06 -19.70 -12.14
C LEU A 108 -11.97 -20.17 -10.99
N THR A 109 -12.14 -19.36 -9.95
CA THR A 109 -13.01 -19.66 -8.81
C THR A 109 -14.46 -19.21 -9.02
N GLY A 110 -14.83 -18.82 -10.24
CA GLY A 110 -16.19 -18.44 -10.62
C GLY A 110 -16.46 -16.94 -10.63
N GLY A 111 -15.43 -16.12 -10.40
CA GLY A 111 -15.54 -14.67 -10.41
C GLY A 111 -15.69 -14.09 -11.81
N SER A 112 -16.47 -13.00 -11.92
CA SER A 112 -16.73 -12.31 -13.17
C SER A 112 -16.91 -10.80 -13.00
N CYS A 113 -16.71 -10.06 -14.08
CA CYS A 113 -17.07 -8.65 -14.15
C CYS A 113 -18.57 -8.49 -14.41
N ARG A 114 -19.28 -7.81 -13.50
CA ARG A 114 -20.72 -7.58 -13.62
C ARG A 114 -21.07 -6.09 -13.73
N PHE A 115 -22.19 -5.83 -14.38
CA PHE A 115 -22.78 -4.51 -14.60
C PHE A 115 -24.24 -4.50 -14.11
N ASP A 116 -24.45 -4.94 -12.87
CA ASP A 116 -25.78 -5.02 -12.25
C ASP A 116 -26.22 -3.62 -11.78
N VAL A 117 -26.35 -2.68 -12.72
CA VAL A 117 -26.55 -1.24 -12.47
C VAL A 117 -27.91 -0.98 -11.85
N PHE A 118 -28.96 -1.58 -12.39
CA PHE A 118 -30.34 -1.40 -11.94
C PHE A 118 -30.85 -2.64 -11.19
N ASP A 119 -31.69 -2.44 -10.18
CA ASP A 119 -32.43 -3.52 -9.52
C ASP A 119 -33.70 -3.90 -10.28
N ASP A 120 -34.44 -4.90 -9.79
CA ASP A 120 -35.69 -5.38 -10.39
C ASP A 120 -36.80 -4.31 -10.43
N SER A 121 -36.63 -3.21 -9.66
CA SER A 121 -37.54 -2.06 -9.66
C SER A 121 -37.08 -0.91 -10.56
N GLY A 122 -35.94 -1.06 -11.25
CA GLY A 122 -35.34 -0.02 -12.10
C GLY A 122 -34.59 1.06 -11.33
N ASN A 123 -34.38 0.91 -10.02
CA ASN A 123 -33.59 1.83 -9.21
C ASN A 123 -32.10 1.46 -9.23
N LEU A 124 -31.24 2.37 -8.78
CA LEU A 124 -29.80 2.09 -8.66
C LEU A 124 -29.55 0.94 -7.66
N SER A 125 -29.04 -0.17 -8.17
CA SER A 125 -28.85 -1.39 -7.40
C SER A 125 -27.92 -1.21 -6.20
N SER A 126 -28.29 -1.80 -5.07
CA SER A 126 -27.44 -1.87 -3.88
C SER A 126 -26.25 -2.83 -4.07
N LEU A 127 -26.32 -3.73 -5.05
CA LEU A 127 -25.26 -4.67 -5.41
C LEU A 127 -24.20 -4.01 -6.31
N PHE A 128 -24.56 -2.92 -7.00
CA PHE A 128 -23.65 -2.16 -7.83
C PHE A 128 -22.66 -1.38 -6.95
N HIS A 129 -21.47 -1.92 -6.68
CA HIS A 129 -20.47 -1.33 -5.79
C HIS A 129 -20.88 -1.14 -4.31
N ASP A 130 -19.85 -1.13 -3.46
CA ASP A 130 -19.85 -0.99 -2.00
C ASP A 130 -20.14 0.44 -1.49
N SER A 131 -19.82 1.47 -2.27
CA SER A 131 -19.98 2.87 -1.85
C SER A 131 -20.61 3.74 -2.92
N MET A 132 -21.36 4.76 -2.48
CA MET A 132 -22.03 5.70 -3.39
C MET A 132 -21.04 6.46 -4.27
N SER A 133 -19.86 6.83 -3.75
CA SER A 133 -18.80 7.46 -4.54
C SER A 133 -18.34 6.58 -5.71
N ARG A 134 -18.16 5.26 -5.45
CA ARG A 134 -17.77 4.30 -6.49
C ARG A 134 -18.90 4.07 -7.49
N ARG A 135 -20.16 4.00 -7.05
CA ARG A 135 -21.34 3.94 -7.92
C ARG A 135 -21.37 5.09 -8.92
N VAL A 136 -21.31 6.32 -8.41
CA VAL A 136 -21.37 7.53 -9.24
C VAL A 136 -20.19 7.60 -10.21
N SER A 137 -18.97 7.26 -9.77
CA SER A 137 -17.80 7.23 -10.65
C SER A 137 -17.95 6.21 -11.79
N SER A 138 -18.43 5.00 -11.47
CA SER A 138 -18.65 3.94 -12.45
C SER A 138 -19.78 4.26 -13.42
N LEU A 139 -20.91 4.79 -12.94
CA LEU A 139 -22.01 5.26 -13.79
C LEU A 139 -21.55 6.30 -14.82
N LYS A 140 -20.72 7.27 -14.39
CA LYS A 140 -20.14 8.28 -15.30
C LYS A 140 -19.28 7.64 -16.38
N ARG A 141 -18.52 6.59 -16.06
CA ARG A 141 -17.70 5.85 -17.03
C ARG A 141 -18.57 5.08 -18.02
N ILE A 142 -19.55 4.32 -17.52
CA ILE A 142 -20.50 3.57 -18.35
C ILE A 142 -21.23 4.52 -19.30
N TYR A 143 -21.76 5.64 -18.79
CA TYR A 143 -22.40 6.67 -19.60
C TYR A 143 -21.48 7.20 -20.72
N GLY A 144 -20.23 7.52 -20.38
CA GLY A 144 -19.25 8.01 -21.36
C GLY A 144 -18.90 6.98 -22.43
N LEU A 145 -18.81 5.70 -22.06
CA LEU A 145 -18.50 4.60 -22.99
C LEU A 145 -19.68 4.30 -23.92
N LEU A 146 -20.91 4.25 -23.38
CA LEU A 146 -22.13 4.04 -24.18
C LEU A 146 -22.42 5.20 -25.14
N LYS A 147 -22.11 6.44 -24.73
CA LYS A 147 -22.21 7.62 -25.59
C LYS A 147 -21.07 7.70 -26.63
N GLY A 148 -20.06 6.84 -26.51
CA GLY A 148 -18.88 6.84 -27.36
C GLY A 148 -19.20 6.55 -28.84
N LYS A 149 -18.35 7.05 -29.73
CA LYS A 149 -18.45 6.82 -31.18
C LYS A 149 -18.25 5.33 -31.48
N GLY A 150 -19.30 4.64 -31.97
CA GLY A 150 -19.23 3.23 -32.37
C GLY A 150 -20.36 2.34 -31.86
N VAL A 151 -21.21 2.82 -30.94
CA VAL A 151 -22.41 2.09 -30.51
C VAL A 151 -23.57 2.45 -31.45
N GLU A 152 -24.25 1.44 -31.99
CA GLU A 152 -25.42 1.62 -32.86
C GLU A 152 -26.56 2.30 -32.09
N GLU A 153 -27.16 3.34 -32.68
CA GLU A 153 -28.30 4.03 -32.09
C GLU A 153 -29.53 3.12 -32.08
N THR A 154 -29.76 2.49 -30.93
CA THR A 154 -30.91 1.63 -30.67
C THR A 154 -31.84 2.29 -29.64
N PRO A 155 -33.15 1.96 -29.65
CA PRO A 155 -34.06 2.39 -28.59
C PRO A 155 -33.58 1.99 -27.18
N LEU A 156 -32.92 0.83 -27.07
CA LEU A 156 -32.29 0.34 -25.85
C LEU A 156 -31.14 1.24 -25.40
N LEU A 157 -30.27 1.69 -26.32
CA LEU A 157 -29.20 2.63 -26.00
C LEU A 157 -29.74 3.94 -25.46
N ALA A 158 -30.75 4.51 -26.11
CA ALA A 158 -31.38 5.76 -25.68
C ALA A 158 -32.00 5.62 -24.29
N HIS A 159 -32.69 4.50 -24.03
CA HIS A 159 -33.27 4.20 -22.73
C HIS A 159 -32.18 4.02 -21.65
N SER A 160 -31.14 3.23 -21.90
CA SER A 160 -30.03 3.04 -20.96
C SER A 160 -29.32 4.36 -20.61
N LEU A 161 -29.05 5.22 -21.61
CA LEU A 161 -28.45 6.53 -21.38
C LEU A 161 -29.35 7.43 -20.52
N ASN A 162 -30.66 7.39 -20.74
CA ASN A 162 -31.61 8.17 -19.93
C ASN A 162 -31.68 7.64 -18.49
N SER A 163 -31.79 6.31 -18.30
CA SER A 163 -31.82 5.69 -16.97
C SER A 163 -30.53 5.95 -16.18
N ILE A 164 -29.36 5.92 -16.83
CA ILE A 164 -28.09 6.25 -16.18
C ILE A 164 -28.03 7.74 -15.81
N ARG A 165 -28.46 8.63 -16.71
CA ARG A 165 -28.55 10.08 -16.43
C ARG A 165 -29.44 10.35 -15.23
N CYS A 166 -30.55 9.63 -15.15
CA CYS A 166 -31.49 9.65 -14.04
C CYS A 166 -30.86 9.22 -12.72
N ALA A 167 -30.17 8.08 -12.70
CA ALA A 167 -29.45 7.61 -11.53
C ALA A 167 -28.33 8.56 -11.06
N LEU A 168 -27.76 9.36 -11.98
CA LEU A 168 -26.72 10.34 -11.67
C LEU A 168 -27.25 11.66 -11.10
N ASN A 169 -28.38 12.16 -11.62
CA ASN A 169 -28.85 13.52 -11.33
C ASN A 169 -30.00 13.58 -10.31
N ALA A 170 -30.67 12.47 -9.99
CA ALA A 170 -31.79 12.36 -9.04
C ALA A 170 -33.00 13.31 -9.28
N THR A 171 -32.92 14.26 -10.20
CA THR A 171 -33.97 15.22 -10.53
C THR A 171 -34.62 14.88 -11.87
N ASP A 172 -35.90 14.55 -11.75
CA ASP A 172 -36.93 14.44 -12.79
C ASP A 172 -36.66 13.47 -13.94
N CYS A 173 -37.12 12.24 -13.75
CA CYS A 173 -37.01 11.13 -14.70
C CYS A 173 -38.34 10.77 -15.38
N GLN A 174 -39.35 11.62 -15.23
CA GLN A 174 -40.66 11.39 -15.83
C GLN A 174 -40.75 12.02 -17.21
N ASP A 175 -40.13 11.40 -18.21
CA ASP A 175 -40.65 11.52 -19.58
C ASP A 175 -41.82 10.53 -19.72
N ARG A 176 -42.99 10.90 -19.16
CA ARG A 176 -44.26 10.15 -19.24
C ARG A 176 -44.82 10.00 -20.66
N ASN A 177 -44.14 10.49 -21.69
CA ASN A 177 -44.61 10.48 -23.07
C ASN A 177 -43.60 9.84 -24.02
N SER A 178 -43.41 8.53 -23.90
CA SER A 178 -42.95 7.71 -25.02
C SER A 178 -43.62 6.35 -24.93
N SER A 179 -44.50 6.08 -25.90
CA SER A 179 -45.17 4.81 -26.15
C SER A 179 -44.16 3.72 -26.58
N ALA A 180 -43.22 3.39 -25.69
CA ALA A 180 -42.28 2.30 -25.86
C ALA A 180 -42.68 1.17 -24.90
N VAL A 181 -42.55 -0.07 -25.39
CA VAL A 181 -42.72 -1.32 -24.63
C VAL A 181 -42.06 -1.18 -23.24
N PRO A 182 -42.67 -1.69 -22.15
CA PRO A 182 -41.99 -1.75 -20.85
C PRO A 182 -40.69 -2.52 -21.01
N ILE A 183 -39.55 -1.84 -20.88
CA ILE A 183 -38.23 -2.48 -20.92
C ILE A 183 -37.93 -2.95 -19.50
N GLU A 184 -37.70 -4.23 -19.35
CA GLU A 184 -37.37 -4.81 -18.05
C GLU A 184 -35.97 -4.32 -17.61
N PRO A 185 -35.75 -4.00 -16.32
CA PRO A 185 -34.43 -3.59 -15.83
C PRO A 185 -33.31 -4.61 -16.11
N THR A 186 -33.68 -5.88 -16.20
CA THR A 186 -32.79 -6.99 -16.58
C THR A 186 -32.28 -6.84 -18.01
N GLU A 187 -33.14 -6.48 -18.96
CA GLU A 187 -32.76 -6.20 -20.35
C GLU A 187 -31.81 -5.01 -20.43
N LEU A 188 -32.01 -4.01 -19.57
CA LEU A 188 -31.12 -2.84 -19.48
C LEU A 188 -29.72 -3.20 -19.00
N ASN A 189 -29.62 -3.99 -17.93
CA ASN A 189 -28.34 -4.47 -17.42
C ASN A 189 -27.63 -5.39 -18.42
N GLN A 190 -28.40 -6.20 -19.16
CA GLN A 190 -27.86 -7.08 -20.20
C GLN A 190 -27.34 -6.27 -21.39
N PHE A 191 -28.09 -5.27 -21.87
CA PHE A 191 -27.63 -4.38 -22.93
C PHE A 191 -26.34 -3.62 -22.56
N ILE A 192 -26.27 -3.06 -21.34
CA ILE A 192 -25.07 -2.37 -20.84
C ILE A 192 -23.89 -3.33 -20.84
N ARG A 193 -24.09 -4.55 -20.33
CA ARG A 193 -23.08 -5.60 -20.31
C ARG A 193 -22.59 -5.89 -21.72
N ASP A 194 -23.46 -6.32 -22.62
CA ASP A 194 -23.09 -6.78 -23.96
C ASP A 194 -22.38 -5.68 -24.78
N SER A 195 -22.85 -4.43 -24.66
CA SER A 195 -22.22 -3.26 -25.28
C SER A 195 -20.79 -3.01 -24.78
N LEU A 196 -20.53 -3.27 -23.50
CA LEU A 196 -19.21 -3.08 -22.90
C LEU A 196 -18.26 -4.25 -23.18
N TYR A 197 -18.78 -5.48 -23.24
CA TYR A 197 -18.03 -6.69 -23.59
C TYR A 197 -17.51 -6.67 -25.04
N ALA A 198 -18.16 -5.93 -25.95
CA ALA A 198 -17.69 -5.75 -27.32
C ALA A 198 -16.27 -5.13 -27.42
N ASN A 199 -15.79 -4.47 -26.35
CA ASN A 199 -14.47 -3.81 -26.33
C ASN A 199 -13.29 -4.76 -26.00
N GLY A 200 -13.54 -6.05 -25.77
CA GLY A 200 -12.52 -7.06 -25.52
C GLY A 200 -12.77 -7.91 -24.26
N PRO A 201 -11.89 -8.89 -23.98
CA PRO A 201 -12.09 -9.83 -22.87
C PRO A 201 -12.01 -9.12 -21.50
N LEU A 202 -13.02 -9.37 -20.64
CA LEU A 202 -13.09 -8.86 -19.27
C LEU A 202 -12.54 -9.84 -18.25
N ASN A 203 -11.29 -10.26 -18.48
CA ASN A 203 -10.59 -11.25 -17.66
C ASN A 203 -9.69 -10.64 -16.56
N THR A 204 -9.62 -9.31 -16.45
CA THR A 204 -8.84 -8.63 -15.39
C THR A 204 -9.71 -7.68 -14.57
N SER A 205 -9.35 -7.52 -13.30
CA SER A 205 -10.01 -6.56 -12.42
C SER A 205 -9.77 -5.12 -12.86
N ALA A 206 -8.62 -4.85 -13.49
CA ALA A 206 -8.27 -3.54 -14.04
C ALA A 206 -9.17 -3.16 -15.24
N THR A 207 -9.36 -4.06 -16.21
CA THR A 207 -10.25 -3.82 -17.35
C THR A 207 -11.71 -3.69 -16.90
N CYS A 208 -12.16 -4.53 -15.97
CA CYS A 208 -13.50 -4.44 -15.40
C CYS A 208 -13.77 -3.06 -14.78
N ARG A 209 -12.86 -2.58 -13.92
CA ARG A 209 -12.96 -1.24 -13.30
C ARG A 209 -12.86 -0.12 -14.32
N ALA A 210 -12.06 -0.28 -15.37
CA ALA A 210 -11.94 0.71 -16.44
C ALA A 210 -13.27 0.92 -17.17
N LEU A 211 -14.05 -0.15 -17.39
CA LEU A 211 -15.39 -0.08 -17.97
C LEU A 211 -16.49 0.33 -16.97
N GLY A 212 -16.16 0.49 -15.69
CA GLY A 212 -17.14 0.82 -14.64
C GLY A 212 -17.89 -0.40 -14.10
N GLY A 213 -17.44 -1.61 -14.40
CA GLY A 213 -17.97 -2.84 -13.81
C GLY A 213 -17.46 -3.07 -12.39
N HIS A 214 -18.10 -4.01 -11.71
CA HIS A 214 -17.68 -4.49 -10.39
C HIS A 214 -17.29 -5.97 -10.47
N TRP A 215 -16.22 -6.32 -9.75
CA TRP A 215 -15.55 -7.62 -9.82
C TRP A 215 -16.08 -8.50 -8.67
N VAL A 216 -16.92 -9.49 -8.97
CA VAL A 216 -17.67 -10.26 -7.95
C VAL A 216 -17.77 -11.75 -8.24
N GLY A 217 -17.99 -12.54 -7.19
CA GLY A 217 -18.31 -13.97 -7.25
C GLY A 217 -17.11 -14.92 -7.19
N GLY A 218 -15.88 -14.42 -7.25
CA GLY A 218 -14.66 -15.22 -7.18
C GLY A 218 -13.94 -15.06 -5.85
N HIS A 219 -12.95 -15.92 -5.62
CA HIS A 219 -12.00 -15.82 -4.52
C HIS A 219 -10.86 -14.88 -4.91
N ASP A 220 -10.70 -13.76 -4.20
CA ASP A 220 -9.66 -12.75 -4.45
C ASP A 220 -8.51 -12.88 -3.41
N PRO A 221 -7.40 -13.55 -3.73
CA PRO A 221 -6.28 -13.65 -2.78
C PRO A 221 -5.81 -12.27 -2.33
N SER A 222 -5.60 -12.08 -1.03
CA SER A 222 -5.23 -10.75 -0.51
C SER A 222 -3.86 -10.30 -1.02
N GLY A 223 -3.88 -9.39 -2.00
CA GLY A 223 -2.69 -8.76 -2.55
C GLY A 223 -1.88 -7.97 -1.54
N HIS A 224 -2.55 -7.35 -0.57
CA HIS A 224 -1.91 -6.60 0.51
C HIS A 224 -1.11 -7.53 1.43
N ILE A 225 -1.74 -8.59 1.95
CA ILE A 225 -1.09 -9.59 2.79
C ILE A 225 0.08 -10.24 2.04
N PHE A 226 -0.14 -10.61 0.78
CA PHE A 226 0.90 -11.14 -0.10
C PHE A 226 2.12 -10.22 -0.18
N LEU A 227 1.91 -8.98 -0.63
CA LEU A 227 2.98 -8.03 -0.94
C LEU A 227 3.71 -7.56 0.33
N ILE A 228 2.97 -7.29 1.42
CA ILE A 228 3.57 -6.89 2.70
C ILE A 228 4.41 -8.04 3.28
N THR A 229 3.98 -9.30 3.12
CA THR A 229 4.78 -10.47 3.54
C THR A 229 6.12 -10.50 2.82
N LEU A 230 6.15 -10.29 1.50
CA LEU A 230 7.40 -10.26 0.73
C LEU A 230 8.33 -9.15 1.23
N MET A 231 7.81 -7.96 1.54
CA MET A 231 8.60 -6.85 2.08
C MET A 231 9.18 -7.16 3.46
N ILE A 232 8.37 -7.68 4.37
CA ILE A 232 8.81 -8.06 5.72
C ILE A 232 9.92 -9.11 5.64
N MET A 233 9.70 -10.18 4.87
CA MET A 233 10.68 -11.26 4.73
C MET A 233 11.97 -10.77 4.06
N TYR A 234 11.86 -9.91 3.04
CA TYR A 234 13.02 -9.27 2.41
C TYR A 234 13.84 -8.45 3.41
N LEU A 235 13.20 -7.52 4.12
CA LEU A 235 13.89 -6.65 5.08
C LEU A 235 14.50 -7.42 6.26
N LEU A 236 13.83 -8.46 6.76
CA LEU A 236 14.42 -9.37 7.76
C LEU A 236 15.62 -10.12 7.18
N GLY A 237 15.50 -10.61 5.95
CA GLY A 237 16.61 -11.22 5.22
C GLY A 237 17.84 -10.31 5.18
N GLU A 238 17.65 -9.05 4.82
CA GLU A 238 18.71 -8.04 4.76
C GLU A 238 19.24 -7.65 6.14
N PHE A 239 18.36 -7.51 7.15
CA PHE A 239 18.76 -7.25 8.53
C PHE A 239 19.68 -8.36 9.08
N LYS A 240 19.43 -9.63 8.74
CA LYS A 240 20.32 -10.75 9.11
C LYS A 240 21.74 -10.56 8.57
N VAL A 241 21.87 -10.01 7.37
CA VAL A 241 23.15 -9.86 6.67
C VAL A 241 24.04 -8.80 7.33
N PHE A 242 23.50 -7.60 7.52
CA PHE A 242 24.32 -6.45 7.95
C PHE A 242 23.94 -5.89 9.32
N GLY A 243 22.87 -6.37 9.96
CA GLY A 243 22.38 -5.88 11.24
C GLY A 243 23.43 -5.90 12.36
N LYS A 244 24.19 -6.99 12.51
CA LYS A 244 25.27 -7.06 13.53
C LYS A 244 26.33 -5.98 13.34
N LYS A 245 26.79 -5.78 12.09
CA LYS A 245 27.78 -4.74 11.76
C LYS A 245 27.21 -3.34 12.00
N ALA A 246 25.95 -3.13 11.62
CA ALA A 246 25.25 -1.86 11.78
C ALA A 246 25.04 -1.49 13.25
N LEU A 247 24.53 -2.42 14.08
CA LEU A 247 24.34 -2.19 15.51
C LEU A 247 25.66 -1.87 16.24
N SER A 248 26.75 -2.55 15.88
CA SER A 248 28.08 -2.25 16.42
C SER A 248 28.58 -0.84 16.07
N ARG A 249 28.26 -0.32 14.87
CA ARG A 249 28.57 1.07 14.49
C ARG A 249 27.75 2.08 15.30
N ILE A 250 26.43 1.85 15.43
CA ILE A 250 25.54 2.71 16.23
C ILE A 250 26.01 2.77 17.69
N ALA A 251 26.34 1.62 18.29
CA ALA A 251 26.77 1.56 19.69
C ALA A 251 28.00 2.44 19.98
N ARG A 252 28.92 2.54 19.01
CA ARG A 252 30.12 3.40 19.12
C ARG A 252 29.83 4.88 18.88
N GLY A 253 28.80 5.22 18.11
CA GLY A 253 28.45 6.60 17.72
C GLY A 253 27.61 7.39 18.74
N LYS A 254 27.09 6.76 19.81
CA LYS A 254 26.11 7.38 20.74
C LYS A 254 26.55 8.69 21.39
N LYS A 255 27.86 8.94 21.52
CA LYS A 255 28.38 10.16 22.18
C LYS A 255 28.10 11.45 21.40
N TYR A 256 28.04 11.41 20.07
CA TYR A 256 27.86 12.61 19.24
C TYR A 256 26.41 13.14 19.29
N ALA A 257 25.41 12.25 19.28
CA ALA A 257 24.00 12.65 19.30
C ALA A 257 23.58 13.31 20.63
N ALA A 258 24.14 12.84 21.76
CA ALA A 258 23.81 13.37 23.08
C ALA A 258 24.29 14.82 23.26
N LYS A 259 25.48 15.15 22.74
CA LYS A 259 26.03 16.51 22.82
C LYS A 259 25.19 17.53 22.05
N SER A 260 24.85 17.22 20.80
CA SER A 260 24.03 18.12 19.97
C SER A 260 22.64 18.39 20.54
N PHE A 261 22.07 17.44 21.28
CA PHE A 261 20.79 17.62 21.98
C PHE A 261 20.93 18.58 23.16
N ILE A 262 22.01 18.46 23.94
CA ILE A 262 22.28 19.36 25.06
C ILE A 262 22.49 20.80 24.55
N ASP A 263 23.25 20.98 23.47
CA ASP A 263 23.52 22.27 22.83
C ASP A 263 22.23 23.00 22.35
N LEU A 264 21.12 22.27 22.14
CA LEU A 264 19.83 22.86 21.75
C LEU A 264 19.22 23.67 22.91
N PHE A 265 19.42 23.22 24.15
CA PHE A 265 18.80 23.79 25.34
C PHE A 265 19.73 24.75 26.10
N ASP A 266 21.01 24.86 25.72
CA ASP A 266 22.01 25.71 26.38
C ASP A 266 21.98 27.19 25.94
N ASN A 267 20.83 27.71 25.48
CA ASN A 267 20.69 29.06 24.90
C ASN A 267 19.74 29.99 25.69
N GLY A 268 19.74 29.88 27.01
CA GLY A 268 18.83 30.64 27.89
C GLY A 268 19.06 32.16 27.84
N ALA A 269 17.97 32.94 27.82
CA ALA A 269 18.01 34.40 27.80
C ALA A 269 18.79 35.00 28.99
N LEU A 270 18.69 34.37 30.17
CA LEU A 270 19.46 34.74 31.36
C LEU A 270 20.98 34.62 31.13
N TRP A 271 21.44 33.52 30.53
CA TRP A 271 22.86 33.31 30.23
C TRP A 271 23.39 34.33 29.22
N ASN A 272 22.58 34.72 28.24
CA ASN A 272 22.96 35.74 27.25
C ASN A 272 23.16 37.12 27.88
N VAL A 273 22.32 37.50 28.85
CA VAL A 273 22.43 38.77 29.59
C VAL A 273 23.63 38.75 30.54
N VAL A 274 23.80 37.65 31.29
CA VAL A 274 24.91 37.49 32.25
C VAL A 274 26.27 37.55 31.55
N ASN A 275 26.41 36.88 30.40
CA ASN A 275 27.69 36.79 29.71
C ASN A 275 28.07 38.06 28.94
N ASN A 276 27.09 38.80 28.39
CA ASN A 276 27.37 39.92 27.49
C ASN A 276 27.20 41.30 28.12
N LYS A 277 26.58 41.40 29.32
CA LYS A 277 26.29 42.65 30.08
C LYS A 277 25.72 43.78 29.19
N PRO A 278 24.41 44.05 29.22
CA PRO A 278 23.78 44.98 28.30
C PRO A 278 24.32 46.42 28.44
N ARG A 279 24.72 47.04 27.32
CA ARG A 279 25.14 48.46 27.31
C ARG A 279 23.96 49.43 27.35
N ASN A 280 22.88 49.12 26.61
CA ASN A 280 21.70 49.97 26.45
C ASN A 280 20.41 49.12 26.48
N THR A 281 19.24 49.74 26.66
CA THR A 281 17.92 49.07 26.68
C THR A 281 17.65 48.29 25.38
N VAL A 282 18.04 48.85 24.22
CA VAL A 282 17.91 48.16 22.91
C VAL A 282 18.75 46.88 22.88
N HIS A 283 19.98 46.94 23.39
CA HIS A 283 20.88 45.78 23.46
C HIS A 283 20.35 44.72 24.44
N PHE A 284 19.71 45.14 25.54
CA PHE A 284 19.03 44.23 26.46
C PHE A 284 17.85 43.50 25.80
N VAL A 285 16.99 44.23 25.07
CA VAL A 285 15.88 43.63 24.30
C VAL A 285 16.40 42.68 23.23
N GLN A 286 17.49 43.05 22.56
CA GLN A 286 18.11 42.21 21.54
C GLN A 286 18.66 40.89 22.13
N LEU A 287 19.30 40.93 23.30
CA LEU A 287 19.84 39.76 24.00
C LEU A 287 18.77 38.83 24.60
N THR A 288 17.63 39.38 25.02
CA THR A 288 16.57 38.64 25.75
C THR A 288 15.43 38.17 24.86
N VAL A 289 15.09 38.92 23.81
CA VAL A 289 13.91 38.66 22.96
C VAL A 289 14.30 38.18 21.57
N VAL A 290 15.30 38.80 20.93
CA VAL A 290 15.62 38.54 19.51
C VAL A 290 16.65 37.43 19.35
N LEU A 291 17.71 37.44 20.16
CA LEU A 291 18.82 36.50 20.04
C LEU A 291 18.43 35.05 20.40
N PRO A 292 17.70 34.75 21.49
CA PRO A 292 17.36 33.37 21.85
C PRO A 292 16.60 32.60 20.77
N PRO A 293 15.52 33.11 20.13
CA PRO A 293 14.82 32.37 19.08
C PRO A 293 15.70 32.18 17.84
N LEU A 294 16.53 33.15 17.46
CA LEU A 294 17.44 33.00 16.31
C LEU A 294 18.51 31.93 16.56
N VAL A 295 19.13 31.92 17.74
CA VAL A 295 20.13 30.91 18.11
C VAL A 295 19.47 29.53 18.22
N PHE A 296 18.28 29.45 18.81
CA PHE A 296 17.49 28.22 18.88
C PHE A 296 17.16 27.67 17.49
N VAL A 297 16.65 28.49 16.56
CA VAL A 297 16.38 28.05 15.18
C VAL A 297 17.66 27.55 14.51
N LYS A 298 18.79 28.27 14.65
CA LYS A 298 20.07 27.83 14.08
C LYS A 298 20.59 26.53 14.73
N ALA A 299 20.40 26.35 16.04
CA ALA A 299 20.75 25.13 16.76
C ALA A 299 19.84 23.97 16.33
N LEU A 300 18.54 24.20 16.20
CA LEU A 300 17.54 23.25 15.72
C LEU A 300 17.84 22.80 14.29
N CYS A 301 18.13 23.72 13.36
CA CYS A 301 18.52 23.36 12.00
C CYS A 301 19.78 22.49 11.97
N ARG A 302 20.80 22.83 12.77
CA ARG A 302 22.03 22.02 12.88
C ARG A 302 21.75 20.64 13.48
N PHE A 303 20.94 20.58 14.55
CA PHE A 303 20.53 19.34 15.20
C PHE A 303 19.74 18.44 14.24
N CYS A 304 18.76 18.99 13.52
CA CYS A 304 18.00 18.28 12.50
C CYS A 304 18.90 17.77 11.38
N ALA A 305 19.82 18.59 10.86
CA ALA A 305 20.77 18.17 9.83
C ALA A 305 21.69 17.03 10.32
N GLN A 306 22.13 17.10 11.58
CA GLN A 306 22.93 16.04 12.19
C GLN A 306 22.14 14.76 12.40
N ILE A 307 20.88 14.84 12.85
CA ILE A 307 19.99 13.67 12.95
C ILE A 307 19.78 13.03 11.58
N ILE A 308 19.49 13.84 10.56
CA ILE A 308 19.27 13.37 9.20
C ILE A 308 20.54 12.69 8.66
N SER A 309 21.70 13.31 8.81
CA SER A 309 22.98 12.70 8.45
C SER A 309 23.20 11.39 9.20
N PHE A 310 22.96 11.37 10.51
CA PHE A 310 23.15 10.20 11.35
C PHE A 310 22.21 9.03 10.97
N ALA A 311 20.92 9.30 10.79
CA ALA A 311 19.91 8.28 10.54
C ALA A 311 19.88 7.81 9.09
N ILE A 312 20.03 8.74 8.14
CA ILE A 312 19.97 8.43 6.71
C ILE A 312 21.35 8.05 6.19
N LEU A 313 22.37 8.90 6.40
CA LEU A 313 23.66 8.72 5.72
C LEU A 313 24.62 7.79 6.46
N GLU A 314 24.66 7.86 7.79
CA GLU A 314 25.58 7.07 8.59
C GLU A 314 25.01 5.70 8.96
N ASN A 315 23.73 5.65 9.36
CA ASN A 315 23.10 4.46 9.92
C ASN A 315 21.74 4.12 9.29
N PRO A 316 21.70 3.81 7.97
CA PRO A 316 20.44 3.53 7.28
C PRO A 316 19.69 2.30 7.78
N ILE A 317 20.32 1.46 8.61
CA ILE A 317 19.63 0.40 9.35
C ILE A 317 18.45 0.91 10.17
N ILE A 318 18.50 2.17 10.65
CA ILE A 318 17.41 2.78 11.40
C ILE A 318 16.18 2.91 10.50
N LEU A 319 16.38 3.37 9.27
CA LEU A 319 15.31 3.44 8.26
C LEU A 319 14.75 2.05 7.96
N LEU A 320 15.61 1.03 7.85
CA LEU A 320 15.17 -0.35 7.63
C LEU A 320 14.28 -0.86 8.76
N VAL A 321 14.67 -0.64 10.01
CA VAL A 321 13.90 -1.07 11.19
C VAL A 321 12.57 -0.30 11.29
N VAL A 322 12.59 1.01 11.05
CA VAL A 322 11.35 1.83 11.01
C VAL A 322 10.41 1.32 9.92
N LEU A 323 10.93 1.06 8.73
CA LEU A 323 10.15 0.57 7.61
C LEU A 323 9.60 -0.85 7.87
N LEU A 324 10.40 -1.73 8.46
CA LEU A 324 9.97 -3.06 8.88
C LEU A 324 8.83 -3.00 9.91
N MET A 325 8.95 -2.13 10.92
CA MET A 325 7.89 -1.93 11.92
C MET A 325 6.61 -1.37 11.28
N MET A 326 6.75 -0.43 10.35
CA MET A 326 5.62 0.12 9.60
C MET A 326 4.93 -0.96 8.74
N TRP A 327 5.69 -1.83 8.06
CA TRP A 327 5.12 -2.95 7.30
C TRP A 327 4.46 -3.99 8.19
N TRP A 328 5.07 -4.32 9.32
CA TRP A 328 4.47 -5.21 10.30
C TRP A 328 3.16 -4.65 10.86
N TRP A 329 3.12 -3.35 11.18
CA TRP A 329 1.89 -2.68 11.56
C TRP A 329 0.85 -2.69 10.43
N SER A 330 1.25 -2.38 9.20
CA SER A 330 0.35 -2.42 8.03
C SER A 330 -0.22 -3.82 7.81
N PHE A 331 0.58 -4.87 8.03
CA PHE A 331 0.13 -6.26 7.97
C PHE A 331 -0.95 -6.52 9.03
N LEU A 332 -0.69 -6.12 10.28
CA LEU A 332 -1.63 -6.29 11.39
C LEU A 332 -2.96 -5.58 11.12
N VAL A 333 -2.90 -4.30 10.74
CA VAL A 333 -4.11 -3.52 10.39
C VAL A 333 -4.88 -4.21 9.26
N THR A 334 -4.17 -4.70 8.24
CA THR A 334 -4.80 -5.42 7.12
C THR A 334 -5.50 -6.69 7.59
N SER A 335 -4.87 -7.48 8.46
CA SER A 335 -5.48 -8.70 8.99
C SER A 335 -6.69 -8.47 9.89
N VAL A 336 -6.81 -7.28 10.49
CA VAL A 336 -7.89 -6.94 11.42
C VAL A 336 -9.11 -6.35 10.71
N VAL A 337 -8.88 -5.47 9.72
CA VAL A 337 -9.94 -4.63 9.13
C VAL A 337 -10.36 -5.11 7.74
N PHE A 338 -9.45 -5.67 6.95
CA PHE A 338 -9.69 -5.93 5.53
C PHE A 338 -9.67 -7.43 5.21
N HIS A 339 -10.42 -7.79 4.17
CA HIS A 339 -10.48 -9.13 3.60
C HIS A 339 -11.07 -10.20 4.52
N THR A 340 -11.56 -11.27 3.91
CA THR A 340 -11.98 -12.46 4.67
C THR A 340 -10.77 -13.30 5.07
N LEU A 341 -10.90 -14.14 6.09
CA LEU A 341 -9.81 -15.02 6.54
C LEU A 341 -9.27 -15.89 5.39
N THR A 342 -10.12 -16.38 4.51
CA THR A 342 -9.71 -17.22 3.36
C THR A 342 -8.86 -16.42 2.35
N GLU A 343 -9.25 -15.19 2.05
CA GLU A 343 -8.48 -14.27 1.19
C GLU A 343 -7.12 -13.94 1.82
N GLN A 344 -7.07 -13.72 3.14
CA GLN A 344 -5.83 -13.47 3.86
C GLN A 344 -4.90 -14.70 3.86
N ILE A 345 -5.44 -15.89 4.16
CA ILE A 345 -4.67 -17.16 4.17
C ILE A 345 -4.12 -17.45 2.78
N SER A 346 -4.93 -17.33 1.74
CA SER A 346 -4.46 -17.58 0.36
C SER A 346 -3.34 -16.60 -0.04
N GLY A 347 -3.49 -15.30 0.25
CA GLY A 347 -2.43 -14.31 0.02
C GLY A 347 -1.13 -14.65 0.76
N LEU A 348 -1.22 -15.10 2.01
CA LEU A 348 -0.07 -15.56 2.79
C LEU A 348 0.57 -16.82 2.17
N ILE A 349 -0.22 -17.81 1.79
CA ILE A 349 0.28 -19.04 1.15
C ILE A 349 1.05 -18.70 -0.12
N PHE A 350 0.49 -17.88 -1.02
CA PHE A 350 1.17 -17.48 -2.25
C PHE A 350 2.47 -16.70 -1.99
N ALA A 351 2.53 -15.88 -0.94
CA ALA A 351 3.79 -15.24 -0.56
C ALA A 351 4.83 -16.29 -0.08
N TYR A 352 4.41 -17.26 0.72
CA TYR A 352 5.28 -18.30 1.28
C TYR A 352 5.74 -19.34 0.27
N LEU A 353 5.03 -19.56 -0.84
CA LEU A 353 5.46 -20.47 -1.91
C LEU A 353 6.87 -20.14 -2.40
N VAL A 354 7.16 -18.85 -2.61
CA VAL A 354 8.48 -18.39 -3.08
C VAL A 354 9.34 -17.90 -1.92
N ALA A 355 8.83 -16.95 -1.11
CA ALA A 355 9.63 -16.37 -0.04
C ALA A 355 9.96 -17.42 1.04
N GLY A 356 8.99 -18.24 1.43
CA GLY A 356 9.20 -19.33 2.39
C GLY A 356 10.28 -20.31 1.91
N ALA A 357 10.25 -20.72 0.64
CA ALA A 357 11.27 -21.59 0.06
C ALA A 357 12.68 -20.96 0.08
N ILE A 358 12.78 -19.68 -0.33
CA ILE A 358 14.05 -18.93 -0.33
C ILE A 358 14.64 -18.84 1.07
N TYR A 359 13.83 -18.50 2.08
CA TYR A 359 14.30 -18.31 3.46
C TYR A 359 14.42 -19.63 4.25
N TRP A 360 13.77 -20.70 3.79
CA TRP A 360 13.94 -22.05 4.32
C TRP A 360 15.26 -22.68 3.88
N ASN A 361 15.73 -22.47 2.65
CA ASN A 361 17.00 -23.06 2.20
C ASN A 361 17.89 -22.04 1.48
N ASP A 362 18.23 -20.98 2.22
CA ASP A 362 18.87 -19.77 1.69
C ASP A 362 20.22 -19.98 1.02
N HIS A 363 21.00 -20.97 1.45
CA HIS A 363 22.29 -21.31 0.84
C HIS A 363 22.12 -22.13 -0.45
N TRP A 364 21.35 -23.22 -0.40
CA TRP A 364 21.17 -24.11 -1.56
C TRP A 364 20.43 -23.44 -2.71
N PHE A 365 19.36 -22.68 -2.42
CA PHE A 365 18.53 -22.06 -3.45
C PHE A 365 19.36 -21.08 -4.29
N ILE A 366 20.18 -20.27 -3.62
CA ILE A 366 20.98 -19.25 -4.29
C ILE A 366 22.17 -19.88 -5.02
N ASP A 367 22.85 -20.86 -4.42
CA ASP A 367 23.93 -21.57 -5.11
C ASP A 367 23.42 -22.33 -6.35
N SER A 368 22.15 -22.77 -6.36
CA SER A 368 21.51 -23.38 -7.54
C SER A 368 21.12 -22.35 -8.58
N ALA A 369 20.59 -21.19 -8.18
CA ALA A 369 20.21 -20.11 -9.09
C ALA A 369 21.41 -19.38 -9.75
N MET A 370 22.61 -19.55 -9.19
CA MET A 370 23.86 -18.96 -9.71
C MET A 370 24.68 -19.92 -10.59
N ARG A 371 24.29 -21.19 -10.67
CA ARG A 371 24.84 -22.16 -11.62
C ARG A 371 24.02 -22.12 -12.90
#